data_AF-A0A357UZI9-F1
#
_entry.id   AF-A0A357UZI9-F1
#
_cell.length_a   1.000
_cell.length_b   1.000
_cell.length_c   1.000
_cell.angle_alpha   90.00
_cell.angle_beta   90.00
_cell.angle_gamma   90.00
#
_symmetry.space_group_name_H-M   'P 1'
#
loop_
_entity.id
_entity.type
_entity.pdbx_description
1 polymer ?
#
loop_
_entity_poly.entity_id
_entity_poly.type
_entity_poly.pdbx_seq_one_letter_code
_entity_poly.pdbx_strand_id
1 'polypeptide(L)' 'AMELGCDGVLMNTAIAEAKDPVMMARAMKHAVKAGRMAYLAGRMPRKMYADPSSPLSGLI' A
#
# COMPACT_ATOMS: atom_id res chain seq x y z
N ALA A 1 4.82 -1.50 -5.23
CA ALA A 1 5.87 -2.41 -5.75
C ALA A 1 5.69 -3.81 -5.19
N MET A 2 6.04 -4.09 -3.93
CA MET A 2 5.95 -5.44 -3.33
C MET A 2 4.57 -6.10 -3.43
N GLU A 3 3.54 -5.27 -3.34
CA GLU A 3 2.14 -5.62 -3.46
C GLU A 3 1.72 -6.17 -4.85
N LEU A 4 2.55 -5.96 -5.88
CA LEU A 4 2.38 -6.48 -7.25
C LEU A 4 3.16 -7.77 -7.50
N GLY A 5 3.90 -8.27 -6.49
CA GLY A 5 4.69 -9.50 -6.60
C GLY A 5 6.19 -9.28 -6.86
N CYS A 6 6.72 -8.06 -6.69
CA CYS A 6 8.17 -7.85 -6.76
C CYS A 6 8.92 -8.63 -5.66
N ASP A 7 10.09 -9.17 -5.98
CA ASP A 7 10.95 -9.88 -5.02
C ASP A 7 11.74 -8.94 -4.10
N GLY A 8 11.97 -7.71 -4.54
CA GLY A 8 12.63 -6.68 -3.75
C GLY A 8 12.42 -5.28 -4.31
N VAL A 9 12.88 -4.27 -3.56
CA VAL A 9 12.90 -2.86 -3.99
C VAL A 9 14.31 -2.31 -3.77
N LEU A 10 14.89 -1.74 -4.83
CA LEU A 10 16.13 -0.98 -4.75
C LEU A 10 15.80 0.52 -4.75
N MET A 11 16.36 1.26 -3.80
CA MET A 11 16.20 2.72 -3.73
C MET A 11 17.42 3.36 -3.05
N ASN A 12 17.75 4.59 -3.43
CA ASN A 12 18.84 5.36 -2.85
C ASN A 12 18.40 6.78 -2.50
N THR A 13 18.11 7.61 -3.51
CA THR A 13 17.76 9.04 -3.37
C THR A 13 16.62 9.28 -2.39
N ALA A 14 15.57 8.45 -2.42
CA ALA A 14 14.43 8.56 -1.51
C ALA A 14 14.81 8.47 -0.02
N ILE A 15 15.87 7.74 0.32
CA ILE A 15 16.39 7.65 1.69
C ILE A 15 17.45 8.74 1.90
N ALA A 16 18.38 8.90 0.97
CA ALA A 16 19.53 9.81 1.10
C ALA A 16 19.12 11.29 1.18
N GLU A 17 18.07 11.70 0.47
CA GLU A 17 17.58 13.09 0.43
C GLU A 17 16.39 13.34 1.36
N ALA A 18 16.02 12.37 2.20
CA ALA A 18 14.97 12.58 3.19
C ALA A 18 15.43 13.56 4.29
N LYS A 19 14.48 14.31 4.86
CA LYS A 19 14.75 15.19 6.03
C LYS A 19 15.35 14.43 7.21
N ASP A 20 14.90 13.18 7.42
CA ASP A 20 15.48 12.23 8.36
C ASP A 20 15.71 10.89 7.63
N PRO A 21 16.94 10.64 7.12
CA PRO A 21 17.28 9.43 6.39
C PRO A 21 17.13 8.14 7.21
N VAL A 22 17.39 8.19 8.52
CA VAL A 22 17.33 7.00 9.39
C VAL A 22 15.87 6.62 9.63
N MET A 23 15.01 7.59 9.88
CA MET A 23 13.57 7.37 9.98
C MET A 23 13.01 6.88 8.65
N MET A 24 13.42 7.47 7.51
CA MET A 24 12.98 7.02 6.19
C MET A 24 13.40 5.58 5.88
N ALA A 25 14.64 5.20 6.21
CA ALA A 25 15.10 3.82 6.05
C ALA A 25 14.23 2.82 6.86
N ARG A 26 13.87 3.18 8.10
CA ARG A 26 12.94 2.38 8.93
C ARG A 26 11.55 2.31 8.30
N ALA A 27 11.02 3.43 7.82
CA ALA A 27 9.74 3.48 7.14
C ALA A 27 9.71 2.56 5.91
N MET A 28 10.73 2.64 5.05
CA MET A 28 10.82 1.80 3.85
C MET A 28 10.96 0.31 4.17
N LYS A 29 11.71 -0.04 5.23
CA LYS A 29 11.78 -1.43 5.73
C LYS A 29 10.38 -1.97 6.09
N HIS A 30 9.57 -1.17 6.79
CA HIS A 30 8.21 -1.57 7.13
C HIS A 30 7.29 -1.62 5.90
N ALA A 31 7.39 -0.65 5.00
CA ALA A 31 6.60 -0.61 3.76
C ALA A 31 6.84 -1.84 2.87
N VAL A 32 8.10 -2.27 2.71
CA VAL A 32 8.44 -3.47 1.94
C VAL A 32 7.83 -4.72 2.57
N LYS A 33 7.97 -4.87 3.90
CA LYS A 33 7.38 -6.00 4.63
C LYS A 33 5.86 -6.02 4.52
N ALA A 34 5.21 -4.87 4.75
CA ALA A 34 3.77 -4.73 4.65
C ALA A 34 3.27 -5.10 3.25
N GLY A 35 3.94 -4.58 2.21
CA GLY A 35 3.56 -4.88 0.83
C GLY A 35 3.73 -6.36 0.45
N ARG A 36 4.78 -7.03 0.95
CA ARG A 36 4.95 -8.48 0.72
C ARG A 36 3.88 -9.30 1.45
N MET A 37 3.56 -8.92 2.69
CA MET A 37 2.47 -9.56 3.43
C MET A 37 1.12 -9.37 2.72
N ALA A 38 0.84 -8.17 2.21
CA ALA A 38 -0.38 -7.88 1.46
C ALA A 38 -0.47 -8.68 0.15
N TYR A 39 0.65 -8.87 -0.55
CA TYR A 39 0.70 -9.75 -1.73
C TYR A 39 0.37 -11.21 -1.36
N LEU A 40 1.01 -11.75 -0.32
CA LEU A 40 0.79 -13.14 0.11
C LEU A 40 -0.60 -13.38 0.71
N ALA A 41 -1.18 -12.37 1.35
CA ALA A 41 -2.51 -12.47 1.96
C ALA A 41 -3.65 -12.49 0.92
N GLY A 42 -3.40 -12.04 -0.31
CA GLY A 42 -4.43 -11.89 -1.33
C GLY A 42 -5.33 -10.68 -1.05
N ARG A 43 -5.02 -9.54 -1.69
CA ARG A 43 -5.82 -8.30 -1.53
C ARG A 43 -7.28 -8.51 -1.94
N MET A 44 -8.19 -7.76 -1.32
CA MET A 44 -9.59 -7.71 -1.73
C MET A 44 -9.72 -7.31 -3.21
N PRO A 45 -10.57 -8.00 -4.00
CA PRO A 45 -10.80 -7.62 -5.39
C PRO A 45 -11.44 -6.24 -5.47
N ARG A 46 -11.09 -5.47 -6.50
CA ARG A 46 -11.74 -4.19 -6.76
C ARG A 46 -13.17 -4.46 -7.23
N LYS A 47 -14.17 -3.91 -6.54
CA LYS A 47 -15.54 -3.89 -7.04
C LYS A 47 -15.63 -2.86 -8.16
N MET A 48 -16.12 -3.27 -9.34
CA MET A 48 -16.35 -2.38 -10.50
C MET A 48 -17.60 -1.52 -10.35
N TYR A 49 -18.50 -1.89 -9.44
CA TYR A 49 -19.74 -1.20 -9.13
C TYR A 49 -19.69 -0.73 -7.68
N ALA A 50 -19.94 0.56 -7.47
CA ALA A 50 -20.06 1.14 -6.15
C ALA A 50 -21.45 0.85 -5.62
N ASP A 51 -21.53 0.15 -4.48
CA ASP A 51 -22.72 0.16 -3.65
C ASP A 51 -22.60 1.43 -2.78
N PRO A 52 -23.42 2.48 -3.00
CA PRO A 52 -23.28 3.70 -2.23
C PRO A 52 -23.54 3.40 -0.75
N SER A 53 -22.62 3.84 0.13
CA SER A 53 -22.76 3.68 1.58
C SER A 53 -23.97 4.42 2.16
N SER A 54 -24.58 5.29 1.36
CA SER A 54 -25.86 5.94 1.60
C SER A 54 -26.82 5.52 0.50
N PRO A 55 -27.60 4.44 0.68
CA PRO A 55 -28.63 4.08 -0.26
C PRO A 55 -29.64 5.24 -0.35
N LEU A 56 -29.90 5.74 -1.55
CA LEU A 56 -31.05 6.63 -1.80
C LEU A 56 -32.40 5.90 -1.58
N SER A 57 -32.38 4.60 -1.24
CA SER A 57 -33.56 3.73 -1.08
C SER A 57 -34.30 3.90 0.27
N GLY A 58 -34.04 4.98 1.01
CA GLY A 58 -34.70 5.29 2.29
C GLY A 58 -35.48 6.60 2.31
N LEU A 59 -35.64 7.28 1.17
CA LEU A 59 -36.48 8.48 1.03
C LEU A 59 -37.80 8.12 0.34
N ILE A 60 -38.67 7.41 1.05
CA ILE A 60 -40.13 7.44 0.85
C ILE A 60 -40.76 7.52 2.23
#